data_AF-A0A829G0W5-F1
#
_entry.id   AF-A0A829G0W5-F1
#
_cell.length_a   1.000
_cell.length_b   1.000
_cell.length_c   1.000
_cell.angle_alpha   90.00
_cell.angle_beta   90.00
_cell.angle_gamma   90.00
#
_symmetry.space_group_name_H-M   'P 1'
#
loop_
_entity.id
_entity.type
_entity.pdbx_description
1 polymer ?
#
loop_
_entity_poly.entity_id
_entity_poly.type
_entity_poly.pdbx_seq_one_letter_code
_entity_poly.pdbx_strand_id
1 'polypeptide(L)'
;FGTKTEIKNLNSFVHVRDGLAFEEKRQQAVLLSGGEVRQETRRWDPDAKETLLMRVKEGADDYRYFPEPDLPPVAVSQKWIDDIQASLPQPPAERRQRYIEDWGIPAYDAGVLTQTKEMSDFFEATVAQGADAKQASNWLMGEVSGFLNAQHVELGQVALTPAHLAGMIKLIGDGTISSKMAKKVFKEIIQHDTDPDK
;
A
#
# COMPACT_ATOMS: atom_id res chain seq x y z
N PHE A 1 -8.89 22.40 -22.60
CA PHE A 1 -9.45 21.68 -21.44
C PHE A 1 -10.97 21.78 -21.48
N GLY A 2 -11.71 20.74 -21.09
CA GLY A 2 -13.18 20.75 -21.01
C GLY A 2 -13.69 21.20 -19.64
N THR A 3 -15.02 21.29 -19.47
CA THR A 3 -15.65 21.63 -18.19
C THR A 3 -15.48 20.51 -17.16
N LYS A 4 -15.11 20.86 -15.92
CA LYS A 4 -14.79 19.91 -14.85
C LYS A 4 -16.00 19.62 -13.95
N THR A 5 -16.20 18.36 -13.58
CA THR A 5 -17.01 17.97 -12.41
C THR A 5 -16.13 17.48 -11.27
N GLU A 6 -16.62 17.62 -10.04
CA GLU A 6 -15.99 17.19 -8.79
C GLU A 6 -16.85 16.09 -8.16
N ILE A 7 -16.26 14.93 -7.88
CA ILE A 7 -16.94 13.81 -7.21
C ILE A 7 -16.50 13.77 -5.75
N LYS A 8 -17.46 13.78 -4.83
CA LYS A 8 -17.25 13.65 -3.37
C LYS A 8 -17.70 12.28 -2.86
N ASN A 9 -17.30 11.96 -1.62
CA ASN A 9 -17.66 10.74 -0.88
C ASN A 9 -17.11 9.43 -1.46
N LEU A 10 -15.87 9.47 -1.98
CA LEU A 10 -15.17 8.29 -2.49
C LEU A 10 -14.33 7.66 -1.38
N ASN A 11 -14.95 6.78 -0.59
CA ASN A 11 -14.36 6.24 0.65
C ASN A 11 -13.38 5.06 0.46
N SER A 12 -13.10 4.65 -0.77
CA SER A 12 -12.15 3.56 -1.07
C SER A 12 -11.52 3.75 -2.45
N PHE A 13 -10.37 3.11 -2.70
CA PHE A 13 -9.76 3.12 -4.03
C PHE A 13 -10.67 2.52 -5.10
N VAL A 14 -11.46 1.50 -4.75
CA VAL A 14 -12.47 0.91 -5.64
C VAL A 14 -13.53 1.94 -6.00
N HIS A 15 -14.03 2.70 -5.02
CA HIS A 15 -15.01 3.76 -5.27
C HIS A 15 -14.42 4.86 -6.15
N VAL A 16 -13.17 5.28 -5.91
CA VAL A 16 -12.47 6.25 -6.77
C VAL A 16 -12.45 5.77 -8.22
N ARG A 17 -11.99 4.54 -8.46
CA ARG A 17 -11.95 3.94 -9.80
C ARG A 17 -13.33 3.89 -10.44
N ASP A 18 -14.32 3.35 -9.74
CA ASP A 18 -15.66 3.10 -10.28
C ASP A 18 -16.42 4.41 -10.51
N GLY A 19 -16.28 5.38 -9.59
CA GLY A 19 -16.86 6.72 -9.72
C GLY A 19 -16.28 7.50 -10.90
N LEU A 20 -14.97 7.42 -11.12
CA LEU A 20 -14.33 8.01 -12.30
C LEU A 20 -14.81 7.34 -13.58
N ALA A 21 -14.86 6.00 -13.63
CA ALA A 21 -15.31 5.26 -14.81
C ALA A 21 -16.78 5.55 -15.16
N PHE A 22 -17.64 5.74 -14.16
CA PHE A 22 -19.02 6.17 -14.38
C PHE A 22 -19.08 7.61 -14.93
N GLU A 23 -18.40 8.55 -14.28
CA GLU A 23 -18.47 9.97 -14.63
C GLU A 23 -17.86 10.26 -16.01
N GLU A 24 -16.82 9.52 -16.41
CA GLU A 24 -16.26 9.54 -17.76
C GLU A 24 -17.34 9.21 -18.80
N LYS A 25 -18.03 8.08 -18.64
CA LYS A 25 -19.10 7.65 -19.57
C LYS A 25 -20.28 8.62 -19.58
N ARG A 26 -20.67 9.14 -18.41
CA ARG A 26 -21.75 10.12 -18.29
C ARG A 26 -21.42 11.40 -19.06
N GLN A 27 -20.23 11.96 -18.85
CA GLN A 27 -19.79 13.16 -19.58
C GLN A 27 -19.70 12.91 -21.07
N GLN A 28 -19.14 11.77 -21.47
CA GLN A 28 -19.07 11.37 -22.88
C GLN A 28 -20.47 11.34 -23.52
N ALA A 29 -21.46 10.72 -22.86
CA ALA A 29 -22.83 10.62 -23.37
C ALA A 29 -23.49 12.01 -23.53
N VAL A 30 -23.31 12.90 -22.54
CA VAL A 30 -23.82 14.28 -22.63
C VAL A 30 -23.23 15.01 -23.83
N LEU A 31 -21.90 14.96 -23.99
CA LEU A 31 -21.20 15.63 -25.09
C LEU A 31 -21.61 15.08 -26.46
N LEU A 32 -21.72 13.75 -26.60
CA LEU A 32 -22.10 13.11 -27.86
C LEU A 32 -23.57 13.38 -28.24
N SER A 33 -24.44 13.63 -27.26
CA SER A 33 -25.83 14.03 -27.51
C SER A 33 -25.99 15.50 -27.91
N GLY A 34 -24.89 16.26 -28.00
CA GLY A 34 -24.89 17.71 -28.26
C GLY A 34 -25.21 18.55 -27.02
N GLY A 35 -25.27 17.94 -25.83
CA GLY A 35 -25.45 18.63 -24.56
C GLY A 35 -24.16 19.23 -24.01
N GLU A 36 -24.29 20.02 -22.95
CA GLU A 36 -23.17 20.68 -22.30
C GLU A 36 -22.92 20.11 -20.90
N VAL A 37 -21.66 19.81 -20.59
CA VAL A 37 -21.24 19.47 -19.23
C VAL A 37 -21.05 20.75 -18.44
N ARG A 38 -21.77 20.89 -17.32
CA ARG A 38 -21.64 22.04 -16.41
C ARG A 38 -20.63 21.75 -15.31
N GLN A 39 -20.15 22.81 -14.67
CA GLN A 39 -19.32 22.68 -13.50
C GLN A 39 -20.17 22.23 -12.32
N GLU A 40 -19.99 20.99 -11.86
CA GLU A 40 -20.87 20.36 -10.88
C GLU A 40 -20.07 19.73 -9.74
N THR A 41 -20.64 19.74 -8.54
CA THR A 41 -20.27 18.84 -7.45
C THR A 41 -21.28 17.71 -7.41
N ARG A 42 -20.79 16.48 -7.52
CA ARG A 42 -21.55 15.23 -7.50
C ARG A 42 -21.08 14.37 -6.33
N ARG A 43 -21.92 13.45 -5.85
CA ARG A 43 -21.52 12.42 -4.87
C ARG A 43 -21.52 11.05 -5.52
N TRP A 44 -20.61 10.18 -5.10
CA TRP A 44 -20.67 8.77 -5.43
C TRP A 44 -21.69 8.04 -4.56
N ASP A 45 -22.57 7.27 -5.18
CA ASP A 45 -23.48 6.33 -4.52
C ASP A 45 -22.97 4.89 -4.77
N PRO A 46 -22.46 4.18 -3.75
CA PRO A 46 -21.91 2.84 -3.94
C PRO A 46 -22.98 1.78 -4.22
N ASP A 47 -24.22 1.97 -3.75
CA ASP A 47 -25.31 1.01 -3.90
C ASP A 47 -25.88 1.09 -5.33
N ALA A 48 -26.14 2.33 -5.79
CA ALA A 48 -26.61 2.60 -7.14
C ALA A 48 -25.49 2.58 -8.20
N LYS A 49 -24.21 2.61 -7.77
CA LYS A 49 -23.01 2.69 -8.62
C LYS A 49 -23.05 3.85 -9.61
N GLU A 50 -23.50 5.01 -9.16
CA GLU A 50 -23.66 6.21 -9.98
C GLU A 50 -23.19 7.48 -9.28
N THR A 51 -22.94 8.53 -10.07
CA THR A 51 -22.71 9.87 -9.54
C THR A 51 -24.02 10.65 -9.49
N LEU A 52 -24.41 11.09 -8.30
CA LEU A 52 -25.61 11.89 -8.07
C LEU A 52 -25.26 13.38 -8.04
N LEU A 53 -25.99 14.20 -8.77
CA LEU A 53 -25.81 15.66 -8.75
C LEU A 53 -26.14 16.20 -7.36
N MET A 54 -25.23 17.01 -6.79
CA MET A 54 -25.50 17.74 -5.55
C MET A 54 -25.71 19.22 -5.81
N ARG A 55 -24.74 19.86 -6.47
CA ARG A 55 -24.73 21.30 -6.72
C ARG A 55 -24.19 21.58 -8.10
N VAL A 56 -24.84 22.48 -8.83
CA VAL A 56 -24.28 23.13 -10.01
C VAL A 56 -23.56 24.39 -9.54
N LYS A 57 -22.30 24.58 -9.92
CA LYS A 57 -21.53 25.76 -9.55
C LYS A 57 -21.90 26.91 -10.48
N GLU A 58 -22.40 28.00 -9.91
CA GLU A 58 -22.71 29.24 -10.63
C GLU A 58 -21.49 30.17 -10.74
N GLY A 59 -20.36 29.78 -10.13
CA GLY A 59 -19.08 30.49 -10.09
C GLY A 59 -18.10 29.78 -9.15
N ALA A 60 -16.98 30.42 -8.83
CA ALA A 60 -16.10 29.96 -7.75
C ALA A 60 -16.64 30.46 -6.40
N ASP A 61 -16.58 29.60 -5.37
CA ASP A 61 -16.91 30.04 -4.00
C ASP A 61 -15.85 31.04 -3.52
N ASP A 62 -16.29 32.21 -3.05
CA ASP A 62 -15.40 33.23 -2.46
C ASP A 62 -15.14 32.90 -0.98
N TYR A 63 -14.04 32.18 -0.74
CA TYR A 63 -13.60 31.83 0.61
C TYR A 63 -13.02 33.01 1.40
N ARG A 64 -12.86 34.19 0.77
CA ARG A 64 -12.33 35.42 1.40
C ARG A 64 -11.04 35.14 2.16
N TYR A 65 -10.09 34.43 1.54
CA TYR A 65 -8.81 34.10 2.17
C TYR A 65 -8.09 35.38 2.64
N PHE A 66 -7.67 35.38 3.90
CA PHE A 66 -6.79 36.38 4.49
C PHE A 66 -5.82 35.68 5.45
N PRO A 67 -4.64 36.26 5.74
CA PRO A 67 -3.74 35.71 6.75
C PRO A 67 -4.42 35.64 8.10
N GLU A 68 -4.40 34.47 8.74
CA GLU A 68 -4.95 34.25 10.08
C GLU A 68 -4.26 35.19 11.09
N PRO A 69 -4.93 36.20 11.66
CA PRO A 69 -4.31 37.20 12.51
C PRO A 69 -3.86 36.64 13.87
N ASP A 70 -4.51 35.57 14.34
CA ASP A 70 -4.21 34.98 15.65
C ASP A 70 -3.02 34.02 15.61
N LEU A 71 -2.57 33.62 14.40
CA LEU A 71 -1.44 32.72 14.21
C LEU A 71 -0.24 33.45 13.61
N PRO A 72 0.88 33.59 14.34
CA PRO A 72 2.09 34.11 13.74
C PRO A 72 2.56 33.17 12.61
N PRO A 73 3.24 33.68 11.57
CA PRO A 73 3.82 32.85 10.53
C PRO A 73 4.75 31.78 11.11
N VAL A 74 4.57 30.53 10.68
CA VAL A 74 5.46 29.43 11.09
C VAL A 74 6.77 29.54 10.31
N ALA A 75 7.86 29.86 11.00
CA ALA A 75 9.20 29.86 10.43
C ALA A 75 9.84 28.46 10.54
N VAL A 76 9.96 27.75 9.42
CA VAL A 76 10.63 26.46 9.34
C VAL A 76 12.12 26.67 9.09
N SER A 77 12.98 26.28 10.02
CA SER A 77 14.43 26.44 9.90
C SER A 77 15.03 25.37 8.99
N GLN A 78 16.15 25.69 8.32
CA GLN A 78 16.88 24.70 7.51
C GLN A 78 17.32 23.50 8.36
N LYS A 79 17.78 23.74 9.59
CA LYS A 79 18.13 22.66 10.53
C LYS A 79 16.96 21.69 10.75
N TRP A 80 15.73 22.19 10.90
CA TRP A 80 14.57 21.32 11.09
C TRP A 80 14.28 20.48 9.83
N ILE A 81 14.43 21.07 8.65
CA ILE A 81 14.32 20.34 7.37
C ILE A 81 15.37 19.24 7.29
N ASP A 82 16.64 19.56 7.60
CA ASP A 82 17.75 18.62 7.54
C ASP A 82 17.57 17.45 8.54
N ASP A 83 17.11 17.75 9.75
CA ASP A 83 16.82 16.75 10.79
C ASP A 83 15.68 15.80 10.35
N ILE A 84 14.59 16.34 9.76
CA ILE A 84 13.51 15.51 9.21
C ILE A 84 14.03 14.66 8.04
N GLN A 85 14.75 15.28 7.11
CA GLN A 85 15.26 14.58 5.93
C GLN A 85 16.18 13.42 6.31
N ALA A 86 17.03 13.61 7.32
CA ALA A 86 17.89 12.55 7.85
C ALA A 86 17.11 11.41 8.56
N SER A 87 15.90 11.69 9.05
CA SER A 87 15.03 10.70 9.72
C SER A 87 14.11 9.93 8.77
N LEU A 88 13.98 10.37 7.51
CA LEU A 88 13.08 9.72 6.56
C LEU A 88 13.58 8.30 6.25
N PRO A 89 12.68 7.30 6.28
CA PRO A 89 13.04 5.96 5.83
C PRO A 89 13.29 5.98 4.32
N GLN A 90 14.00 4.96 3.84
CA GLN A 90 14.23 4.79 2.42
C GLN A 90 12.88 4.70 1.66
N PRO A 91 12.70 5.47 0.57
CA PRO A 91 11.49 5.39 -0.24
C PRO A 91 11.24 3.99 -0.81
N PRO A 92 9.98 3.55 -0.94
CA PRO A 92 9.65 2.23 -1.49
C PRO A 92 10.23 1.99 -2.88
N ALA A 93 10.30 3.03 -3.73
CA ALA A 93 10.84 2.92 -5.08
C ALA A 93 12.33 2.53 -5.10
N GLU A 94 13.12 3.10 -4.18
CA GLU A 94 14.54 2.77 -4.06
C GLU A 94 14.73 1.36 -3.51
N ARG A 95 13.94 0.95 -2.52
CA ARG A 95 13.94 -0.43 -2.01
C ARG A 95 13.61 -1.43 -3.11
N ARG A 96 12.59 -1.15 -3.93
CA ARG A 96 12.24 -2.02 -5.08
C ARG A 96 13.40 -2.20 -6.04
N GLN A 97 14.03 -1.09 -6.42
CA GLN A 97 15.16 -1.14 -7.35
C GLN A 97 16.29 -1.99 -6.76
N ARG A 98 16.62 -1.77 -5.49
CA ARG A 98 17.63 -2.56 -4.78
C ARG A 98 17.28 -4.04 -4.73
N TYR A 99 16.03 -4.41 -4.44
CA TYR A 99 15.63 -5.83 -4.37
C TYR A 99 15.81 -6.53 -5.72
N ILE A 100 15.56 -5.82 -6.82
CA ILE A 100 15.75 -6.34 -8.17
C ILE A 100 17.24 -6.47 -8.49
N GLU A 101 18.03 -5.43 -8.23
CA GLU A 101 19.45 -5.36 -8.59
C GLU A 101 20.34 -6.24 -7.72
N ASP A 102 20.19 -6.15 -6.39
CA ASP A 102 21.10 -6.81 -5.44
C ASP A 102 20.70 -8.27 -5.18
N TRP A 103 19.40 -8.56 -5.20
CA TRP A 103 18.85 -9.87 -4.81
C TRP A 103 18.13 -10.62 -5.94
N GLY A 104 18.08 -10.05 -7.15
CA GLY A 104 17.48 -10.71 -8.32
C GLY A 104 15.99 -10.99 -8.17
N ILE A 105 15.29 -10.24 -7.31
CA ILE A 105 13.86 -10.40 -7.08
C ILE A 105 13.09 -9.89 -8.30
N PRO A 106 12.08 -10.62 -8.82
CA PRO A 106 11.25 -10.12 -9.91
C PRO A 106 10.58 -8.78 -9.58
N ALA A 107 10.44 -7.90 -10.57
CA ALA A 107 9.87 -6.57 -10.36
C ALA A 107 8.46 -6.58 -9.73
N TYR A 108 7.65 -7.60 -10.05
CA TYR A 108 6.34 -7.81 -9.44
C TYR A 108 6.47 -8.09 -7.93
N ASP A 109 7.32 -9.05 -7.56
CA ASP A 109 7.56 -9.46 -6.18
C ASP A 109 8.13 -8.31 -5.34
N ALA A 110 9.12 -7.60 -5.87
CA ALA A 110 9.64 -6.39 -5.23
C ALA A 110 8.55 -5.33 -5.03
N GLY A 111 7.65 -5.20 -6.01
CA GLY A 111 6.41 -4.42 -5.93
C GLY A 111 5.57 -4.75 -4.71
N VAL A 112 5.32 -6.05 -4.48
CA VAL A 112 4.50 -6.55 -3.36
C VAL A 112 5.21 -6.38 -2.02
N LEU A 113 6.48 -6.79 -1.92
CA LEU A 113 7.26 -6.73 -0.68
C LEU A 113 7.46 -5.30 -0.15
N THR A 114 7.37 -4.30 -1.02
CA THR A 114 7.54 -2.87 -0.68
C THR A 114 6.22 -2.11 -0.56
N GLN A 115 5.07 -2.80 -0.51
CA GLN A 115 3.77 -2.14 -0.31
C GLN A 115 3.64 -1.51 1.08
N THR A 116 4.21 -2.16 2.10
CA THR A 116 4.28 -1.64 3.48
C THR A 116 5.72 -1.65 3.96
N LYS A 117 6.04 -0.73 4.88
CA LYS A 117 7.39 -0.62 5.44
C LYS A 117 7.72 -1.86 6.27
N GLU A 118 6.73 -2.38 6.98
CA GLU A 118 6.84 -3.52 7.89
C GLU A 118 7.18 -4.80 7.13
N MET A 119 6.49 -5.08 6.01
CA MET A 119 6.79 -6.23 5.15
C MET A 119 8.20 -6.12 4.56
N SER A 120 8.54 -4.92 4.11
CA SER A 120 9.84 -4.62 3.52
C SER A 120 10.98 -4.78 4.53
N ASP A 121 10.84 -4.23 5.73
CA ASP A 121 11.83 -4.39 6.81
C ASP A 121 11.97 -5.85 7.25
N PHE A 122 10.85 -6.59 7.32
CA PHE A 122 10.87 -7.99 7.69
C PHE A 122 11.61 -8.85 6.66
N PHE A 123 11.39 -8.57 5.37
CA PHE A 123 12.10 -9.22 4.28
C PHE A 123 13.61 -8.97 4.36
N GLU A 124 14.04 -7.70 4.49
CA GLU A 124 15.46 -7.35 4.60
C GLU A 124 16.11 -8.00 5.82
N ALA A 125 15.43 -7.99 6.96
CA ALA A 125 15.90 -8.64 8.18
C ALA A 125 16.01 -10.16 8.00
N THR A 126 15.11 -10.80 7.26
CA THR A 126 15.15 -12.23 6.97
C THR A 126 16.35 -12.58 6.07
N VAL A 127 16.60 -11.77 5.03
CA VAL A 127 17.76 -11.94 4.14
C VAL A 127 19.07 -11.68 4.89
N ALA A 128 19.12 -10.67 5.75
CA ALA A 128 20.29 -10.38 6.59
C ALA A 128 20.64 -11.54 7.56
N GLN A 129 19.67 -12.37 7.94
CA GLN A 129 19.91 -13.59 8.71
C GLN A 129 20.43 -14.76 7.85
N GLY A 130 20.70 -14.54 6.56
CA GLY A 130 21.27 -15.53 5.65
C GLY A 130 20.24 -16.43 4.96
N ALA A 131 18.98 -16.02 4.90
CA ALA A 131 17.97 -16.70 4.11
C ALA A 131 18.18 -16.43 2.61
N ASP A 132 17.83 -17.39 1.74
CA ASP A 132 17.72 -17.13 0.31
C ASP A 132 16.63 -16.09 0.04
N ALA A 133 16.99 -14.98 -0.62
CA ALA A 133 16.09 -13.86 -0.84
C ALA A 133 14.86 -14.24 -1.68
N LYS A 134 15.03 -15.13 -2.67
CA LYS A 134 13.93 -15.58 -3.51
C LYS A 134 12.95 -16.44 -2.71
N GLN A 135 13.44 -17.34 -1.87
CA GLN A 135 12.59 -18.13 -0.98
C GLN A 135 11.90 -17.25 0.06
N ALA A 136 12.60 -16.28 0.66
CA ALA A 136 12.00 -15.34 1.61
C ALA A 136 10.86 -14.53 0.95
N SER A 137 11.07 -14.03 -0.27
CA SER A 137 10.02 -13.37 -1.07
C SER A 137 8.79 -14.26 -1.24
N ASN A 138 8.99 -15.50 -1.68
CA ASN A 138 7.90 -16.45 -1.92
C ASN A 138 7.10 -16.77 -0.65
N TRP A 139 7.79 -16.96 0.49
CA TRP A 139 7.12 -17.25 1.77
C TRP A 139 6.33 -16.04 2.28
N LEU A 140 6.89 -14.83 2.19
CA LEU A 140 6.23 -13.61 2.63
C LEU A 140 4.99 -13.30 1.79
N MET A 141 5.10 -13.38 0.47
CA MET A 141 3.98 -13.12 -0.45
C MET A 141 2.93 -14.23 -0.43
N GLY A 142 3.33 -15.47 -0.15
CA GLY A 142 2.47 -16.63 -0.13
C GLY A 142 1.87 -16.90 1.25
N GLU A 143 2.52 -17.78 2.01
CA GLU A 143 1.97 -18.35 3.24
C GLU A 143 1.80 -17.30 4.35
N VAL A 144 2.74 -16.35 4.49
CA VAL A 144 2.65 -15.28 5.50
C VAL A 144 1.49 -14.36 5.19
N SER A 145 1.48 -13.73 4.00
CA SER A 145 0.37 -12.85 3.59
C SER A 145 -0.97 -13.57 3.60
N GLY A 146 -1.01 -14.85 3.21
CA GLY A 146 -2.21 -15.69 3.28
C GLY A 146 -2.72 -15.87 4.72
N PHE A 147 -1.82 -16.14 5.68
CA PHE A 147 -2.17 -16.27 7.09
C PHE A 147 -2.68 -14.95 7.68
N LEU A 148 -1.95 -13.84 7.45
CA LEU A 148 -2.32 -12.51 7.94
C LEU A 148 -3.72 -12.10 7.46
N ASN A 149 -4.00 -12.30 6.17
CA ASN A 149 -5.31 -12.02 5.58
C ASN A 149 -6.40 -12.92 6.16
N ALA A 150 -6.14 -14.22 6.35
CA ALA A 150 -7.12 -15.16 6.88
C ALA A 150 -7.46 -14.93 8.35
N GLN A 151 -6.50 -14.45 9.15
CA GLN A 151 -6.69 -14.15 10.57
C GLN A 151 -7.07 -12.69 10.85
N HIS A 152 -7.03 -11.83 9.82
CA HIS A 152 -7.21 -10.38 9.95
C HIS A 152 -6.25 -9.75 10.98
N VAL A 153 -4.98 -10.15 10.90
CA VAL A 153 -3.90 -9.65 11.77
C VAL A 153 -2.75 -9.10 10.93
N GLU A 154 -1.98 -8.20 11.52
CA GLU A 154 -0.79 -7.59 10.93
C GLU A 154 0.48 -8.38 11.26
N LEU A 155 1.54 -8.17 10.48
CA LEU A 155 2.82 -8.88 10.65
C LEU A 155 3.46 -8.67 12.04
N GLY A 156 3.24 -7.51 12.66
CA GLY A 156 3.71 -7.21 14.02
C GLY A 156 2.85 -7.84 15.14
N GLN A 157 1.76 -8.53 14.79
CA GLN A 157 0.82 -9.14 15.74
C GLN A 157 0.94 -10.67 15.81
N VAL A 158 1.88 -11.25 15.06
CA VAL A 158 2.13 -12.69 15.04
C VAL A 158 3.50 -13.00 15.65
N ALA A 159 3.70 -14.24 16.10
CA ALA A 159 4.96 -14.69 16.70
C ALA A 159 6.09 -14.90 15.66
N LEU A 160 5.76 -14.86 14.37
CA LEU A 160 6.75 -15.03 13.30
C LEU A 160 7.80 -13.90 13.36
N THR A 161 9.07 -14.25 13.53
CA THR A 161 10.20 -13.32 13.47
C THR A 161 11.03 -13.55 12.21
N PRO A 162 11.84 -12.56 11.77
CA PRO A 162 12.75 -12.75 10.64
C PRO A 162 13.75 -13.91 10.86
N ALA A 163 14.14 -14.14 12.13
CA ALA A 163 15.01 -15.25 12.50
C ALA A 163 14.32 -16.61 12.30
N HIS A 164 13.05 -16.75 12.72
CA HIS A 164 12.29 -17.97 12.51
C HIS A 164 12.14 -18.31 11.02
N LEU A 165 11.76 -17.30 10.21
CA LEU A 165 11.60 -17.50 8.77
C LEU A 165 12.94 -17.87 8.11
N ALA A 166 14.04 -17.21 8.48
CA ALA A 166 15.36 -17.51 7.95
C ALA A 166 15.84 -18.92 8.33
N GLY A 167 15.63 -19.35 9.58
CA GLY A 167 15.96 -20.70 10.04
C GLY A 167 15.20 -21.76 9.26
N MET A 168 13.87 -21.59 9.14
CA MET A 168 13.05 -22.50 8.34
C MET A 168 13.50 -22.58 6.87
N ILE A 169 13.83 -21.44 6.25
CA ILE A 169 14.34 -21.39 4.87
C ILE A 169 15.67 -22.15 4.73
N LYS A 170 16.57 -22.07 5.72
CA LYS A 170 17.83 -22.82 5.71
C LYS A 170 17.60 -24.33 5.76
N LEU A 171 16.69 -24.81 6.63
CA LEU A 171 16.30 -26.23 6.71
C LEU A 171 15.67 -26.75 5.41
N ILE A 172 15.02 -25.88 4.64
CA ILE A 172 14.52 -26.24 3.30
C ILE A 172 15.70 -26.31 2.32
N GLY A 173 16.60 -25.34 2.38
CA GLY A 173 17.74 -25.20 1.48
C GLY A 173 18.77 -26.32 1.60
N ASP A 174 19.01 -26.84 2.82
CA ASP A 174 19.90 -27.97 3.07
C ASP A 174 19.23 -29.35 2.88
N GLY A 175 17.92 -29.38 2.65
CA GLY A 175 17.13 -30.58 2.42
C GLY A 175 16.67 -31.30 3.69
N THR A 176 16.90 -30.74 4.88
CA THR A 176 16.46 -31.32 6.16
C THR A 176 14.94 -31.45 6.22
N ILE A 177 14.21 -30.45 5.71
CA ILE A 177 12.75 -30.50 5.61
C ILE A 177 12.27 -30.28 4.18
N SER A 178 11.25 -31.05 3.77
CA SER A 178 10.57 -30.80 2.50
C SER A 178 9.69 -29.55 2.58
N SER A 179 9.35 -28.95 1.43
CA SER A 179 8.42 -27.82 1.38
C SER A 179 7.05 -28.13 2.03
N LYS A 180 6.62 -29.39 1.99
CA LYS A 180 5.38 -29.84 2.66
C LYS A 180 5.52 -29.82 4.19
N MET A 181 6.68 -30.19 4.71
CA MET A 181 6.96 -30.13 6.15
C MET A 181 7.11 -28.69 6.62
N ALA A 182 7.78 -27.84 5.82
CA ALA A 182 7.93 -26.42 6.12
C ALA A 182 6.58 -25.71 6.34
N LYS A 183 5.52 -26.04 5.58
CA LYS A 183 4.18 -25.46 5.82
C LYS A 183 3.58 -25.83 7.18
N LYS A 184 3.95 -26.98 7.74
CA LYS A 184 3.55 -27.36 9.11
C LYS A 184 4.37 -26.59 10.13
N VAL A 185 5.69 -26.57 9.97
CA VAL A 185 6.62 -25.82 10.83
C VAL A 185 6.23 -24.34 10.87
N PHE A 186 5.94 -23.73 9.72
CA PHE A 186 5.45 -22.36 9.63
C PHE A 186 4.22 -22.10 10.51
N LYS A 187 3.25 -23.02 10.53
CA LYS A 187 2.04 -22.87 11.34
C LYS A 187 2.35 -22.93 12.84
N GLU A 188 3.24 -23.84 13.25
CA GLU A 188 3.70 -23.92 14.64
C GLU A 188 4.46 -22.64 15.04
N ILE A 189 5.36 -22.14 14.19
CA ILE A 189 6.08 -20.88 14.44
C ILE A 189 5.10 -19.73 14.64
N ILE A 190 4.21 -19.49 13.66
CA ILE A 190 3.39 -18.28 13.64
C ILE A 190 2.32 -18.26 14.74
N GLN A 191 1.92 -19.44 15.25
CA GLN A 191 0.91 -19.58 16.30
C GLN A 191 1.51 -19.74 17.69
N HIS A 192 2.68 -20.36 17.82
CA HIS A 192 3.22 -20.83 19.10
C HIS A 192 4.67 -20.40 19.36
N ASP A 193 5.26 -19.53 18.54
CA ASP A 193 6.62 -19.01 18.73
C ASP A 193 7.69 -20.13 18.83
N THR A 194 7.46 -21.21 18.07
CA THR A 194 8.32 -22.39 18.11
C THR A 194 9.56 -22.17 17.25
N ASP A 195 10.71 -22.64 17.72
CA ASP A 195 11.96 -22.61 16.97
C ASP A 195 11.89 -23.59 15.79
N PRO A 196 12.22 -23.21 14.54
CA PRO A 196 12.14 -24.09 13.36
C PRO A 196 12.91 -25.41 13.49
N ASP A 197 13.94 -25.48 14.34
CA ASP A 197 14.76 -26.67 14.56
C ASP A 197 14.13 -27.69 15.55
N LYS A 198 13.01 -27.35 16.20
CA LYS A 198 12.34 -28.16 17.22
C LYS A 198 10.99 -28.70 16.76
#